data_AF-A0A8T3Z1R8-F1
#
_entry.id   AF-A0A8T3Z1R8-F1
#
_cell.length_a   1.000
_cell.length_b   1.000
_cell.length_c   1.000
_cell.angle_alpha   90.00
_cell.angle_beta   90.00
_cell.angle_gamma   90.00
#
_symmetry.space_group_name_H-M   'P 1'
#
loop_
_entity.id
_entity.type
_entity.pdbx_description
1 polymer ?
#
loop_
_entity_poly.entity_id
_entity_poly.type
_entity_poly.pdbx_seq_one_letter_code
_entity_poly.pdbx_strand_id
1 'polypeptide(L)'
;MSVTAMDIYKLLPKTNCAKCGEASCMAFATKLSEKETDLELCTQLAANEMEALENLLAPAVREVIIGKGDKSTIIGGDEVLYRYELTYYNPTSLVIDVNDEMDEAEFDERVKTIENTEFERTGELLTLDAIALRNKSGDADKFAAAA
;
A
#
# COMPACT_ATOMS: atom_id res chain seq x y z
N MET A 1 8.04 15.74 9.14
CA MET A 1 7.97 15.86 10.61
C MET A 1 7.19 14.65 11.06
N SER A 2 7.77 13.76 11.87
CA SER A 2 7.05 12.58 12.34
C SER A 2 5.90 13.02 13.25
N VAL A 3 4.72 12.47 13.02
CA VAL A 3 3.55 12.72 13.86
C VAL A 3 3.83 12.12 15.24
N THR A 4 3.76 12.92 16.30
CA THR A 4 3.97 12.40 17.65
C THR A 4 2.67 11.88 18.24
N ALA A 5 2.75 10.91 19.15
CA ALA A 5 1.60 10.45 19.94
C ALA A 5 0.87 11.61 20.63
N MET A 6 1.60 12.66 21.04
CA MET A 6 1.01 13.84 21.66
C MET A 6 0.18 14.68 20.68
N ASP A 7 0.57 14.76 19.41
CA ASP A 7 -0.18 15.49 18.39
C ASP A 7 -1.48 14.77 18.04
N ILE A 8 -1.45 13.44 17.98
CA ILE A 8 -2.65 12.60 17.84
C ILE A 8 -3.56 12.75 19.07
N TYR A 9 -2.99 12.61 20.28
CA TYR A 9 -3.75 12.70 21.53
C TYR A 9 -4.50 14.02 21.70
N LYS A 10 -3.96 15.14 21.19
CA LYS A 10 -4.62 16.44 21.24
C LYS A 10 -5.98 16.43 20.51
N LEU A 11 -6.08 15.68 19.42
CA LEU A 11 -7.25 15.56 18.55
C LEU A 11 -8.20 14.42 18.97
N LEU A 12 -7.78 13.53 19.87
CA LEU A 12 -8.65 12.47 20.37
C LEU A 12 -9.69 13.00 21.38
N PRO A 13 -10.84 12.30 21.56
CA PRO A 13 -11.90 12.71 22.49
C PRO A 13 -11.54 12.70 23.98
N LYS A 14 -10.40 12.10 24.36
CA LYS A 14 -9.89 12.02 25.75
C LYS A 14 -10.87 11.38 26.76
N THR A 15 -11.79 10.55 26.27
CA THR A 15 -12.78 9.86 27.12
C THR A 15 -12.20 8.69 27.89
N ASN A 16 -11.07 8.12 27.44
CA ASN A 16 -10.47 6.90 27.99
C ASN A 16 -11.48 5.75 28.14
N CYS A 17 -12.41 5.63 27.20
CA CYS A 17 -13.52 4.68 27.29
C CYS A 17 -13.15 3.22 27.03
N ALA A 18 -11.92 2.93 26.60
CA ALA A 18 -11.40 1.61 26.25
C ALA A 18 -12.20 0.82 25.19
N LYS A 19 -13.12 1.47 24.46
CA LYS A 19 -13.92 0.83 23.40
C LYS A 19 -13.13 0.44 22.15
N CYS A 20 -11.98 1.09 21.91
CA CYS A 20 -11.05 0.76 20.84
C CYS A 20 -10.09 -0.40 21.19
N GLY A 21 -10.23 -1.00 22.38
CA GLY A 21 -9.35 -2.09 22.85
C GLY A 21 -8.11 -1.62 23.61
N GLU A 22 -7.84 -0.31 23.66
CA GLU A 22 -6.68 0.26 24.36
C GLU A 22 -7.00 0.78 25.77
N ALA A 23 -6.02 0.69 26.66
CA ALA A 23 -6.17 1.07 28.07
C ALA A 23 -6.46 2.56 28.29
N SER A 24 -6.07 3.43 27.35
CA SER A 24 -6.33 4.87 27.39
C SER A 24 -6.27 5.48 26.00
N CYS A 25 -6.79 6.70 25.83
CA CYS A 25 -6.63 7.46 24.59
C CYS A 25 -5.16 7.78 24.29
N MET A 26 -4.30 7.93 25.30
CA MET A 26 -2.86 8.10 25.07
C MET A 26 -2.22 6.82 24.54
N ALA A 27 -2.60 5.65 25.09
CA ALA A 27 -2.12 4.37 24.58
C ALA A 27 -2.55 4.14 23.12
N PHE A 28 -3.81 4.49 22.79
CA PHE A 28 -4.30 4.47 21.41
C PHE A 28 -3.52 5.43 20.51
N ALA A 29 -3.22 6.65 20.98
CA ALA A 29 -2.43 7.61 20.22
C ALA A 29 -1.00 7.13 19.94
N THR A 30 -0.36 6.46 20.90
CA THR A 30 0.96 5.85 20.70
C THR A 30 0.91 4.77 19.63
N LYS A 31 -0.03 3.83 19.74
CA LYS A 31 -0.18 2.78 18.72
C LYS A 31 -0.53 3.31 17.33
N LEU A 32 -1.33 4.38 17.26
CA LEU A 32 -1.60 5.07 16.00
C LEU A 32 -0.33 5.69 15.41
N SER A 33 0.51 6.34 16.21
CA SER A 33 1.78 6.89 15.70
C SER A 33 2.76 5.80 15.23
N GLU A 34 2.61 4.58 15.74
CA GLU A 34 3.42 3.42 15.38
C GLU A 34 2.75 2.56 14.28
N LYS A 35 1.57 2.95 13.78
CA LYS A 35 0.74 2.20 12.82
C LYS A 35 0.39 0.77 13.27
N GLU A 36 0.30 0.52 14.57
CA GLU A 36 -0.10 -0.77 15.13
C GLU A 36 -1.63 -0.93 15.23
N THR A 37 -2.39 0.13 14.95
CA THR A 37 -3.84 0.16 15.10
C THR A 37 -4.47 1.11 14.09
N ASP A 38 -5.75 0.91 13.79
CA ASP A 38 -6.50 1.73 12.83
C ASP A 38 -7.33 2.81 13.52
N LEU A 39 -7.38 3.99 12.88
CA LEU A 39 -8.15 5.14 13.38
C LEU A 39 -9.64 4.81 13.53
N GLU A 40 -10.17 3.95 12.65
CA GLU A 40 -11.58 3.52 12.62
C GLU A 40 -12.03 2.79 13.89
N LEU A 41 -11.11 2.25 14.69
CA LEU A 41 -11.43 1.55 15.94
C LEU A 41 -11.94 2.51 17.03
N CYS A 42 -11.68 3.81 16.90
CA CYS A 42 -12.19 4.81 17.85
C CYS A 42 -13.62 5.26 17.49
N THR A 43 -14.61 4.49 17.95
CA THR A 43 -16.04 4.79 17.77
C THR A 43 -16.57 6.06 18.45
N GLN A 44 -15.70 6.84 19.11
CA GLN A 44 -16.08 8.07 19.81
C GLN A 44 -15.63 9.34 19.06
N LEU A 45 -14.97 9.20 17.91
CA LEU A 45 -14.54 10.34 17.10
C LEU A 45 -15.73 11.04 16.44
N ALA A 46 -15.77 12.36 16.54
CA ALA A 46 -16.65 13.16 15.70
C ALA A 46 -16.10 13.25 14.27
N ALA A 47 -16.97 13.47 13.28
CA ALA A 47 -16.57 13.49 11.87
C ALA A 47 -15.46 14.51 11.56
N ASN A 48 -15.49 15.68 12.20
CA ASN A 48 -14.48 16.71 12.05
C ASN A 48 -13.13 16.35 12.71
N GLU A 49 -13.15 15.56 13.79
CA GLU A 49 -11.93 15.07 14.45
C GLU A 49 -11.29 13.95 13.63
N MET A 50 -12.12 13.09 13.03
CA MET A 50 -11.70 12.03 12.12
C MET A 50 -10.93 12.62 10.93
N GLU A 51 -11.51 13.58 10.22
CA GLU A 51 -10.86 14.22 9.06
C GLU A 51 -9.54 14.91 9.44
N ALA A 52 -9.48 15.57 10.60
CA ALA A 52 -8.23 16.20 11.07
C ALA A 52 -7.14 15.16 11.37
N LEU A 53 -7.51 14.02 11.96
CA LEU A 53 -6.59 12.92 12.25
C LEU A 53 -6.14 12.19 10.99
N GLU A 54 -7.03 11.95 10.02
CA GLU A 54 -6.69 11.39 8.71
C GLU A 54 -5.65 12.26 7.98
N ASN A 55 -5.87 13.57 7.96
CA ASN A 55 -4.91 14.50 7.35
C ASN A 55 -3.57 14.56 8.08
N LEU A 56 -3.58 14.44 9.41
CA LEU A 56 -2.37 14.44 10.22
C LEU A 56 -1.56 13.15 10.00
N LEU A 57 -2.24 12.00 9.95
CA LEU A 57 -1.64 10.67 9.80
C LEU A 57 -1.30 10.31 8.35
N ALA A 58 -1.76 11.10 7.37
CA ALA A 58 -1.50 10.85 5.97
C ALA A 58 0.03 10.81 5.70
N PRO A 59 0.53 9.76 5.03
CA PRO A 59 1.95 9.65 4.71
C PRO A 59 2.39 10.76 3.75
N ALA A 60 3.68 11.11 3.79
CA ALA A 60 4.26 12.13 2.91
C ALA A 60 4.15 11.73 1.42
N VAL A 61 4.30 10.44 1.14
CA VAL A 61 4.02 9.85 -0.17
C VAL A 61 2.66 9.15 -0.10
N ARG A 62 1.70 9.61 -0.90
CA ARG A 62 0.38 8.99 -0.98
C ARG A 62 0.48 7.52 -1.43
N GLU A 63 -0.27 6.66 -0.77
CA GLU A 63 -0.46 5.27 -1.18
C GLU A 63 -1.38 5.17 -2.41
N VAL A 64 -1.00 4.31 -3.35
CA VAL A 64 -1.79 4.02 -4.55
C VAL A 64 -1.91 2.51 -4.68
N ILE A 65 -3.16 2.04 -4.79
CA ILE A 65 -3.48 0.63 -5.01
C ILE A 65 -3.61 0.40 -6.51
N ILE A 66 -2.82 -0.53 -7.03
CA ILE A 66 -2.85 -0.96 -8.44
C ILE A 66 -3.43 -2.38 -8.47
N GLY A 67 -4.51 -2.58 -9.23
CA GLY A 67 -5.20 -3.88 -9.35
C GLY A 67 -6.46 -3.97 -8.48
N LYS A 68 -6.97 -5.20 -8.30
CA LYS A 68 -8.21 -5.46 -7.55
C LYS A 68 -8.17 -6.82 -6.86
N GLY A 69 -8.67 -6.89 -5.63
CA GLY A 69 -8.75 -8.13 -4.85
C GLY A 69 -7.37 -8.69 -4.53
N ASP A 70 -7.22 -10.01 -4.59
CA ASP A 70 -5.98 -10.69 -4.21
C ASP A 70 -4.78 -10.39 -5.13
N LYS A 71 -5.03 -9.83 -6.32
CA LYS A 71 -4.00 -9.41 -7.29
C LYS A 71 -3.78 -7.89 -7.29
N SER A 72 -3.89 -7.25 -6.14
CA SER A 72 -3.53 -5.83 -5.99
C SER A 72 -2.18 -5.66 -5.33
N THR A 73 -1.42 -4.68 -5.79
CA THR A 73 -0.15 -4.25 -5.18
C THR A 73 -0.29 -2.79 -4.73
N ILE A 74 0.36 -2.43 -3.63
CA ILE A 74 0.31 -1.08 -3.05
C ILE A 74 1.67 -0.44 -3.25
N ILE A 75 1.69 0.76 -3.83
CA ILE A 75 2.91 1.57 -3.98
C ILE A 75 2.80 2.88 -3.22
N GLY A 76 3.93 3.44 -2.81
CA GLY A 76 3.97 4.65 -1.98
C GLY A 76 3.76 4.34 -0.50
N GLY A 77 3.27 5.31 0.27
CA GLY A 77 3.13 5.17 1.74
C GLY A 77 4.42 5.40 2.51
N ASP A 78 5.49 5.78 1.83
CA ASP A 78 6.77 6.07 2.46
C ASP A 78 6.73 7.39 3.25
N GLU A 79 7.32 7.35 4.45
CA GLU A 79 7.40 8.49 5.37
C GLU A 79 8.82 8.95 5.64
N VAL A 80 9.80 8.06 5.43
CA VAL A 80 11.21 8.29 5.75
C VAL A 80 12.09 8.03 4.54
N LEU A 81 13.23 8.72 4.49
CA LEU A 81 14.25 8.50 3.46
C LEU A 81 15.15 7.30 3.79
N TYR A 82 15.26 6.94 5.07
CA TYR A 82 16.15 5.90 5.53
C TYR A 82 15.44 4.89 6.42
N ARG A 83 15.58 3.61 6.09
CA ARG A 83 14.94 2.48 6.78
C ARG A 83 15.31 2.27 8.26
N TYR A 84 16.33 2.96 8.78
CA TYR A 84 16.70 2.87 10.20
C TYR A 84 15.93 3.87 11.06
N GLU A 85 15.30 4.87 10.45
CA GLU A 85 14.40 5.81 11.13
C GLU A 85 13.02 5.18 11.33
N LEU A 86 12.51 4.54 10.28
CA LEU A 86 11.26 3.77 10.27
C LEU A 86 11.31 2.70 9.17
N THR A 87 10.60 1.58 9.38
CA THR A 87 10.48 0.51 8.39
C THR A 87 9.73 0.99 7.14
N TYR A 88 10.11 0.49 5.97
CA TYR A 88 9.30 0.62 4.74
C TYR A 88 8.20 -0.43 4.77
N TYR A 89 6.95 0.03 4.69
CA TYR A 89 5.78 -0.84 4.83
C TYR A 89 5.39 -1.52 3.52
N ASN A 90 5.48 -0.79 2.41
CA ASN A 90 5.08 -1.29 1.10
C ASN A 90 6.31 -1.72 0.30
N PRO A 91 6.49 -3.02 0.00
CA PRO A 91 7.60 -3.50 -0.81
C PRO A 91 7.51 -2.96 -2.25
N THR A 92 8.64 -2.89 -2.94
CA THR A 92 8.67 -2.44 -4.34
C THR A 92 7.98 -3.46 -5.25
N SER A 93 6.93 -3.02 -5.97
CA SER A 93 6.26 -3.86 -6.96
C SER A 93 7.20 -4.19 -8.13
N LEU A 94 7.37 -5.48 -8.40
CA LEU A 94 8.14 -5.99 -9.53
C LEU A 94 7.21 -6.21 -10.72
N VAL A 95 7.43 -5.43 -11.78
CA VAL A 95 6.57 -5.41 -12.97
C VAL A 95 7.41 -5.72 -14.20
N ILE A 96 6.99 -6.71 -14.99
CA ILE A 96 7.68 -7.10 -16.22
C ILE A 96 6.95 -6.56 -17.44
N ASP A 97 7.70 -5.99 -18.38
CA ASP A 97 7.14 -5.46 -19.60
C ASP A 97 6.90 -6.55 -20.66
N VAL A 98 5.79 -6.42 -21.37
CA VAL A 98 5.44 -7.18 -22.57
C VAL A 98 4.94 -6.17 -23.59
N ASN A 99 5.34 -6.30 -24.86
CA ASN A 99 4.94 -5.36 -25.91
C ASN A 99 4.02 -6.03 -26.95
N ASP A 100 3.20 -5.22 -27.59
CA ASP A 100 2.20 -5.63 -28.58
C ASP A 100 2.76 -5.91 -29.99
N GLU A 101 4.07 -5.75 -30.20
CA GLU A 101 4.76 -6.15 -31.44
C GLU A 101 5.27 -7.59 -31.42
N MET A 102 5.28 -8.24 -30.25
CA MET A 102 5.73 -9.63 -30.12
C MET A 102 4.83 -10.57 -30.91
N ASP A 103 5.42 -11.65 -31.43
CA ASP A 103 4.65 -12.72 -32.04
C ASP A 103 3.74 -13.36 -30.98
N GLU A 104 2.50 -13.71 -31.34
CA GLU A 104 1.49 -14.23 -30.39
C GLU A 104 2.01 -15.40 -29.54
N ALA A 105 2.78 -16.31 -30.16
CA ALA A 105 3.36 -17.45 -29.45
C ALA A 105 4.42 -17.02 -28.40
N GLU A 106 5.26 -16.04 -28.73
CA GLU A 106 6.27 -15.52 -27.80
C GLU A 106 5.62 -14.71 -26.68
N PHE A 107 4.56 -13.96 -27.01
CA PHE A 107 3.75 -13.21 -26.06
C PHE A 107 3.17 -14.15 -24.99
N ASP A 108 2.46 -15.20 -25.42
CA ASP A 108 1.85 -16.19 -24.53
C ASP A 108 2.87 -16.92 -23.67
N GLU A 109 4.01 -17.30 -24.24
CA GLU A 109 5.11 -17.95 -23.52
C GLU A 109 5.69 -17.03 -22.43
N ARG A 110 5.89 -15.74 -22.76
CA ARG A 110 6.41 -14.76 -21.82
C ARG A 110 5.43 -14.47 -20.70
N VAL A 111 4.14 -14.31 -20.99
CA VAL A 111 3.09 -14.12 -19.98
C VAL A 111 3.05 -15.32 -19.03
N LYS A 112 3.02 -16.54 -19.56
CA LYS A 112 3.06 -17.77 -18.73
C LYS A 112 4.33 -17.85 -17.90
N THR A 113 5.47 -17.43 -18.44
CA THR A 113 6.72 -17.39 -17.68
C THR A 113 6.59 -16.43 -16.50
N ILE A 114 6.05 -15.23 -16.72
CA ILE A 114 5.84 -14.23 -15.68
C ILE A 114 4.86 -14.73 -14.60
N GLU A 115 3.74 -15.33 -15.00
CA GLU A 115 2.71 -15.84 -14.09
C GLU A 115 3.24 -16.99 -13.19
N ASN A 116 4.09 -17.85 -13.74
CA ASN A 116 4.63 -19.01 -13.02
C ASN A 116 6.02 -18.75 -12.41
N THR A 117 6.50 -17.49 -12.44
CA THR A 117 7.77 -17.14 -11.82
C THR A 117 7.58 -17.03 -10.32
N GLU A 118 8.14 -18.00 -9.59
CA GLU A 118 8.09 -18.08 -8.14
C GLU A 118 9.50 -18.38 -7.62
N PHE A 119 9.93 -17.69 -6.56
CA PHE A 119 11.22 -17.94 -5.92
C PHE A 119 11.05 -18.11 -4.41
N GLU A 120 11.47 -19.24 -3.87
CA GLU A 120 11.50 -19.43 -2.43
C GLU A 120 12.78 -18.85 -1.83
N ARG A 121 12.62 -17.96 -0.85
CA ARG A 121 13.74 -17.37 -0.10
C ARG A 121 13.43 -17.40 1.39
N THR A 122 14.15 -18.25 2.13
CA THR A 122 14.01 -18.36 3.59
C THR A 122 12.58 -18.70 4.03
N GLY A 123 11.87 -19.54 3.26
CA GLY A 123 10.49 -19.95 3.54
C GLY A 123 9.41 -18.95 3.08
N GLU A 124 9.80 -17.82 2.48
CA GLU A 124 8.89 -16.89 1.81
C GLU A 124 8.84 -17.21 0.31
N LEU A 125 7.64 -17.25 -0.27
CA LEU A 125 7.45 -17.37 -1.71
C LEU A 125 7.37 -15.97 -2.33
N LEU A 126 8.32 -15.64 -3.18
CA LEU A 126 8.40 -14.37 -3.90
C LEU A 126 7.83 -14.54 -5.31
N THR A 127 6.89 -13.69 -5.69
CA THR A 127 6.24 -13.67 -7.01
C THR A 127 6.42 -12.31 -7.67
N LEU A 128 6.06 -12.20 -8.95
CA LEU A 128 5.96 -10.93 -9.65
C LEU A 128 4.59 -10.28 -9.39
N ASP A 129 4.54 -8.96 -9.31
CA ASP A 129 3.33 -8.22 -8.90
C ASP A 129 2.40 -7.89 -10.06
N ALA A 130 2.96 -7.56 -11.24
CA ALA A 130 2.17 -7.16 -12.38
C ALA A 130 2.89 -7.34 -13.73
N ILE A 131 2.10 -7.20 -14.80
CA ILE A 131 2.58 -7.15 -16.18
C ILE A 131 2.31 -5.75 -16.73
N ALA A 132 3.33 -5.12 -17.32
CA ALA A 132 3.20 -3.85 -18.01
C ALA A 132 3.07 -4.09 -19.52
N LEU A 133 1.85 -3.99 -20.05
CA LEU A 133 1.62 -4.03 -21.49
C LEU A 133 2.03 -2.70 -22.12
N ARG A 134 2.97 -2.73 -23.06
CA ARG A 134 3.48 -1.55 -23.78
C ARG A 134 2.93 -1.51 -25.20
N ASN A 135 2.24 -0.41 -25.53
CA ASN A 135 1.85 -0.08 -26.90
C ASN A 135 3.08 0.42 -27.68
N LYS A 136 3.77 -0.48 -28.36
CA LYS A 136 4.91 -0.17 -29.23
C LYS A 136 4.46 0.01 -30.68
N SER A 137 3.42 -0.71 -31.10
CA SER A 137 2.87 -0.64 -32.46
C SER A 137 2.24 0.72 -32.80
N GLY A 138 1.75 1.46 -31.79
CA GLY A 138 0.98 2.68 -31.95
C GLY A 138 -0.47 2.44 -32.39
N ASP A 139 -0.89 1.17 -32.52
CA ASP A 139 -2.22 0.77 -32.94
C ASP A 139 -3.11 0.49 -31.72
N ALA A 140 -4.28 1.11 -31.67
CA ALA A 140 -5.22 0.96 -30.55
C ALA A 140 -5.89 -0.41 -30.54
N ASP A 141 -6.23 -0.96 -31.71
CA ASP A 141 -6.92 -2.25 -31.83
C ASP A 141 -5.96 -3.39 -31.49
N LYS A 142 -4.71 -3.27 -31.93
CA LYS A 142 -3.65 -4.25 -31.60
C LYS A 142 -3.35 -4.27 -30.11
N PHE A 143 -3.23 -3.10 -29.49
CA PHE A 143 -3.01 -2.99 -28.05
C PHE A 143 -4.19 -3.53 -27.23
N ALA A 144 -5.43 -3.28 -27.66
CA ALA A 144 -6.63 -3.81 -27.02
C ALA A 144 -6.74 -5.33 -27.16
N ALA A 145 -6.30 -5.91 -28.27
CA ALA A 145 -6.27 -7.36 -28.47
C ALA A 145 -5.23 -8.06 -27.58
N ALA A 146 -4.15 -7.37 -27.21
CA ALA A 146 -3.10 -7.88 -26.34
C ALA A 146 -3.38 -7.69 -24.84
N ALA A 147 -4.44 -6.95 -24.47
CA ALA A 147 -4.82 -6.63 -23.09
C ALA A 147 -5.89 -7.58 -22.55
#